data_AF-A0A971PW94-F1
#
_entry.id   AF-A0A971PW94-F1
#
_cell.length_a   1.000
_cell.length_b   1.000
_cell.length_c   1.000
_cell.angle_alpha   90.00
_cell.angle_beta   90.00
_cell.angle_gamma   90.00
#
_symmetry.space_group_name_H-M   'P 1'
#
loop_
_entity.id
_entity.type
_entity.pdbx_description
1 polymer ?
#
loop_
_entity_poly.entity_id
_entity_poly.type
_entity_poly.pdbx_seq_one_letter_code
_entity_poly.pdbx_strand_id
1 'polypeptide(L)'
;PTYGLSGAVLADLLLGGHIEIRDGKKPRVYVTTQGSAGHPVLDAALERLRQKDGKKLSSLVTDGKLNPGENVAHSLANAGVIRIEPKRALGLISARYPVLDPGPERELRERLRAVIAGATPDAHEAILLSLLLGMDLAQYVLKEEKGSLENKELKRRIEEVSDGGEIGAAVAKAIEEVRAAVMAAAITAATVGAASSS
;
A
#
# COMPACT_ATOMS: atom_id res chain seq x y z
N PRO A 1 2.61 4.17 10.29
CA PRO A 1 2.35 5.31 9.36
C PRO A 1 1.21 4.97 8.40
N THR A 2 0.09 5.71 8.46
CA THR A 2 -1.14 5.47 7.68
C THR A 2 -1.01 5.73 6.18
N TYR A 3 0.08 6.37 5.75
CA TYR A 3 0.36 6.72 4.35
C TYR A 3 0.58 5.49 3.45
N GLY A 4 1.05 4.37 4.00
CA GLY A 4 1.30 3.15 3.23
C GLY A 4 0.03 2.56 2.64
N LEU A 5 -1.07 2.53 3.42
CA LEU A 5 -2.35 2.01 2.96
C LEU A 5 -3.01 2.95 1.93
N SER A 6 -2.88 4.27 2.12
CA SER A 6 -3.33 5.24 1.11
C SER A 6 -2.53 5.11 -0.20
N GLY A 7 -1.23 4.85 -0.12
CA GLY A 7 -0.40 4.54 -1.29
C GLY A 7 -0.83 3.24 -1.98
N ALA A 8 -1.07 2.18 -1.21
CA ALA A 8 -1.52 0.88 -1.72
C ALA A 8 -2.84 0.99 -2.50
N VAL A 9 -3.85 1.65 -1.93
CA VAL A 9 -5.16 1.79 -2.62
C VAL A 9 -5.06 2.62 -3.90
N LEU A 10 -4.16 3.62 -3.94
CA LEU A 10 -3.88 4.37 -5.17
C LEU A 10 -3.19 3.49 -6.22
N ALA A 11 -2.26 2.64 -5.81
CA ALA A 11 -1.59 1.71 -6.70
C ALA A 11 -2.57 0.69 -7.31
N ASP A 12 -3.46 0.11 -6.49
CA ASP A 12 -4.50 -0.82 -6.96
C ASP A 12 -5.46 -0.15 -7.95
N LEU A 13 -5.87 1.10 -7.68
CA LEU A 13 -6.73 1.86 -8.58
C LEU A 13 -6.03 2.24 -9.90
N LEU A 14 -4.73 2.52 -9.85
CA LEU A 14 -3.93 2.82 -11.04
C LEU A 14 -3.75 1.57 -11.90
N LEU A 15 -3.45 0.42 -11.29
CA LEU A 15 -3.40 -0.88 -11.97
C LEU A 15 -4.73 -1.27 -12.61
N GLY A 16 -5.84 -1.04 -11.90
CA GLY A 16 -7.20 -1.26 -12.42
C GLY A 16 -7.63 -0.26 -13.50
N GLY A 17 -6.79 0.72 -13.84
CA GLY A 17 -7.10 1.74 -14.85
C GLY A 17 -8.21 2.70 -14.44
N HIS A 18 -8.51 2.81 -13.13
CA HIS A 18 -9.56 3.68 -12.60
C HIS A 18 -9.06 5.11 -12.32
N ILE A 19 -7.74 5.27 -12.24
CA ILE A 19 -7.09 6.57 -12.14
C ILE A 19 -5.89 6.64 -13.10
N GLU A 20 -5.48 7.86 -13.42
CA GLU A 20 -4.25 8.18 -14.14
C GLU A 20 -3.40 9.11 -13.26
N ILE A 21 -2.09 8.89 -13.23
CA ILE A 21 -1.13 9.85 -12.68
C ILE A 21 -0.46 10.56 -13.84
N ARG A 22 -0.61 11.89 -13.88
CA ARG A 22 0.05 12.72 -14.89
C ARG A 22 1.34 13.30 -14.34
N ASP A 23 2.39 13.14 -15.14
CA ASP A 23 3.77 13.54 -14.84
C ASP A 23 3.94 15.04 -14.62
N GLY A 24 5.03 15.37 -13.94
CA GLY A 24 5.54 16.73 -13.76
C GLY A 24 6.23 16.88 -12.42
N LYS A 25 6.76 18.08 -12.13
CA LYS A 25 7.42 18.37 -10.83
C LYS A 25 6.55 18.07 -9.60
N LYS A 26 5.22 18.02 -9.79
CA LYS A 26 4.22 17.74 -8.76
C LYS A 26 3.15 16.83 -9.39
N PRO A 27 3.36 15.50 -9.43
CA PRO A 27 2.44 14.57 -10.06
C PRO A 27 1.01 14.71 -9.53
N ARG A 28 0.02 14.54 -10.40
CA ARG A 28 -1.40 14.73 -10.09
C ARG A 28 -2.22 13.52 -10.50
N VAL A 29 -3.19 13.17 -9.67
CA VAL A 29 -4.09 12.04 -9.88
C VAL A 29 -5.38 12.54 -10.53
N TYR A 30 -5.85 11.84 -11.56
CA TYR A 30 -7.12 12.08 -12.22
C TYR A 30 -7.94 10.79 -12.25
N VAL A 31 -9.23 10.88 -11.97
CA VAL A 31 -10.16 9.75 -12.07
C VAL A 31 -10.52 9.55 -13.55
N THR A 32 -10.32 8.34 -14.05
CA THR A 32 -10.56 7.98 -15.47
C THR A 32 -11.89 7.27 -15.68
N THR A 33 -12.50 6.76 -14.60
CA THR A 33 -13.76 6.01 -14.64
C THR A 33 -14.90 6.73 -13.93
N GLN A 34 -16.11 6.61 -14.48
CA GLN A 34 -17.36 6.98 -13.81
C GLN A 34 -18.00 5.80 -13.06
N GLY A 35 -17.51 4.58 -13.29
CA GLY A 35 -18.06 3.34 -12.72
C GLY A 35 -17.42 2.91 -11.40
N SER A 36 -17.81 1.73 -10.94
CA SER A 36 -17.21 1.02 -9.80
C SER A 36 -15.91 0.31 -10.21
N ALA A 37 -14.99 0.17 -9.25
CA ALA A 37 -13.79 -0.66 -9.31
C ALA A 37 -14.04 -2.14 -9.01
N GLY A 38 -15.29 -2.53 -8.72
CA GLY A 38 -15.66 -3.92 -8.45
C GLY A 38 -15.24 -4.44 -7.07
N HIS A 39 -14.70 -3.59 -6.20
CA HIS A 39 -14.32 -3.94 -4.83
C HIS A 39 -14.67 -2.80 -3.86
N PRO A 40 -15.33 -3.07 -2.72
CA PRO A 40 -15.89 -2.02 -1.84
C PRO A 40 -14.82 -1.08 -1.26
N VAL A 41 -13.61 -1.59 -1.00
CA VAL A 41 -12.48 -0.78 -0.53
C VAL A 41 -12.03 0.21 -1.60
N LEU A 42 -11.94 -0.25 -2.85
CA LEU A 42 -11.50 0.57 -3.99
C LEU A 42 -12.57 1.60 -4.36
N ASP A 43 -13.85 1.21 -4.30
CA ASP A 43 -14.98 2.10 -4.53
C ASP A 43 -15.06 3.25 -3.52
N ALA A 44 -14.82 2.97 -2.24
CA ALA A 44 -14.78 4.00 -1.21
C ALA A 44 -13.63 5.00 -1.45
N ALA A 45 -12.47 4.51 -1.88
CA ALA A 45 -11.34 5.37 -2.24
C ALA A 45 -11.63 6.18 -3.52
N LEU A 46 -12.25 5.58 -4.55
CA LEU A 46 -12.65 6.29 -5.76
C LEU A 46 -13.62 7.42 -5.47
N GLU A 47 -14.60 7.20 -4.61
CA GLU A 47 -15.54 8.25 -4.22
C GLU A 47 -14.82 9.44 -3.59
N ARG A 48 -13.84 9.16 -2.72
CA ARG A 48 -13.00 10.20 -2.16
C ARG A 48 -12.14 10.91 -3.21
N LEU A 49 -11.60 10.17 -4.18
CA LEU A 49 -10.79 10.73 -5.27
C LEU A 49 -11.60 11.60 -6.22
N ARG A 50 -12.86 11.29 -6.53
CA ARG A 50 -13.73 12.14 -7.34
C ARG A 50 -13.88 13.55 -6.74
N GLN A 51 -14.00 13.63 -5.41
CA GLN A 51 -14.05 14.91 -4.69
C GLN A 51 -12.72 15.69 -4.70
N LYS A 52 -11.64 15.01 -5.07
CA LYS A 52 -10.25 15.48 -5.02
C LYS A 52 -9.57 15.33 -6.37
N ASP A 53 -10.34 15.33 -7.45
CA ASP A 53 -9.81 15.13 -8.79
C ASP A 53 -8.76 16.20 -9.15
N GLY A 54 -7.69 15.79 -9.82
CA GLY A 54 -6.56 16.63 -10.19
C GLY A 54 -5.67 17.10 -9.03
N LYS A 55 -5.85 16.59 -7.80
CA LYS A 55 -4.98 16.93 -6.67
C LYS A 55 -3.61 16.23 -6.77
N LYS A 56 -2.64 16.78 -6.04
CA LYS A 56 -1.26 16.24 -6.03
C LYS A 56 -1.24 14.87 -5.37
N LEU A 57 -0.49 13.94 -5.95
CA LEU A 57 -0.31 12.59 -5.41
C LEU A 57 0.12 12.60 -3.93
N SER A 58 1.13 13.40 -3.58
CA SER A 58 1.62 13.53 -2.19
C SER A 58 0.58 14.08 -1.21
N SER A 59 -0.37 14.90 -1.68
CA SER A 59 -1.47 15.40 -0.85
C SER A 59 -2.57 14.36 -0.65
N LEU A 60 -2.71 13.41 -1.58
CA LEU A 60 -3.71 12.35 -1.51
C LEU A 60 -3.22 11.21 -0.61
N VAL A 61 -1.93 10.85 -0.73
CA VAL A 61 -1.27 9.87 0.15
C VAL A 61 -1.38 10.26 1.64
N THR A 62 -1.40 11.57 1.93
CA THR A 62 -1.56 12.11 3.29
C THR A 62 -3.00 12.42 3.69
N ASP A 63 -3.99 12.22 2.81
CA ASP A 63 -5.40 12.39 3.13
C ASP A 63 -5.89 11.22 3.99
N GLY A 64 -6.17 11.49 5.27
CA GLY A 64 -6.67 10.47 6.19
C GLY A 64 -7.99 9.82 5.75
N LYS A 65 -8.80 10.49 4.91
CA LYS A 65 -10.04 9.92 4.35
C LYS A 65 -9.80 8.97 3.18
N LEU A 66 -8.58 8.91 2.64
CA LEU A 66 -8.17 7.91 1.65
C LEU A 66 -7.58 6.66 2.29
N ASN A 67 -7.31 6.67 3.59
CA ASN A 67 -6.80 5.50 4.27
C ASN A 67 -7.87 4.39 4.26
N PRO A 68 -7.64 3.26 3.57
CA PRO A 68 -8.63 2.21 3.41
C PRO A 68 -8.79 1.31 4.64
N GLY A 69 -8.02 1.49 5.72
CA GLY A 69 -7.87 0.52 6.80
C GLY A 69 -9.18 0.03 7.44
N GLU A 70 -10.14 0.92 7.69
CA GLU A 70 -11.46 0.53 8.23
C GLU A 70 -12.26 -0.28 7.21
N ASN A 71 -12.29 0.16 5.95
CA ASN A 71 -12.97 -0.56 4.86
C ASN A 71 -12.33 -1.93 4.61
N VAL A 72 -10.99 -2.03 4.71
CA VAL A 72 -10.26 -3.30 4.59
C VAL A 72 -10.65 -4.23 5.74
N ALA A 73 -10.66 -3.74 6.98
CA ALA A 73 -11.08 -4.55 8.12
C ALA A 73 -12.52 -5.07 7.95
N HIS A 74 -13.45 -4.22 7.51
CA HIS A 74 -14.83 -4.62 7.23
C HIS A 74 -14.91 -5.64 6.10
N SER A 75 -14.17 -5.43 5.02
CA SER A 75 -14.12 -6.36 3.88
C SER A 75 -13.59 -7.74 4.29
N LEU A 76 -12.50 -7.78 5.06
CA LEU A 76 -11.92 -9.02 5.58
C LEU A 76 -12.86 -9.72 6.57
N ALA A 77 -13.59 -8.96 7.40
CA ALA A 77 -14.57 -9.52 8.31
C ALA A 77 -15.77 -10.12 7.58
N ASN A 78 -16.26 -9.44 6.54
CA ASN A 78 -17.33 -9.95 5.68
C ASN A 78 -16.91 -11.21 4.92
N ALA A 79 -15.63 -11.32 4.56
CA ALA A 79 -15.05 -12.52 3.96
C ALA A 79 -14.74 -13.64 4.98
N GLY A 80 -14.98 -13.43 6.27
CA GLY A 80 -14.73 -14.43 7.31
C GLY A 80 -13.25 -14.63 7.67
N VAL A 81 -12.35 -13.76 7.20
CA VAL A 81 -10.90 -13.86 7.44
C VAL A 81 -10.55 -13.40 8.86
N ILE A 82 -11.23 -12.36 9.34
CA ILE A 82 -11.04 -11.80 10.68
C ILE A 82 -12.38 -11.59 11.37
N ARG A 83 -12.36 -11.37 12.68
CA ARG A 83 -13.46 -10.72 13.41
C ARG A 83 -13.05 -9.30 13.79
N ILE A 84 -14.01 -8.39 13.86
CA ILE A 84 -13.80 -7.06 14.43
C ILE A 84 -14.29 -7.06 15.88
N GLU A 85 -13.38 -6.85 16.82
CA GLU A 85 -13.70 -6.59 18.22
C GLU A 85 -13.57 -5.07 18.46
N PRO A 86 -14.68 -4.34 18.66
CA PRO A 86 -14.65 -2.88 18.73
C PRO A 86 -13.93 -2.39 19.98
N LYS A 87 -13.55 -1.12 19.97
CA LYS A 87 -12.98 -0.44 21.13
C LYS A 87 -13.91 -0.57 22.33
N ARG A 88 -13.34 -0.82 23.51
CA ARG A 88 -14.08 -0.92 24.79
C ARG A 88 -13.64 0.18 25.75
N ALA A 89 -14.43 0.37 26.81
CA ALA A 89 -14.15 1.33 27.88
C ALA A 89 -13.83 2.75 27.37
N LEU A 90 -14.76 3.37 26.62
CA LEU A 90 -14.64 4.74 26.09
C LEU A 90 -13.30 5.03 25.36
N GLY A 91 -12.72 4.02 24.68
CA GLY A 91 -11.52 4.19 23.87
C GLY A 91 -10.20 3.87 24.58
N LEU A 92 -10.23 3.45 25.85
CA LEU A 92 -9.03 2.98 26.56
C LEU A 92 -8.52 1.63 26.00
N ILE A 93 -9.42 0.82 25.46
CA ILE A 93 -9.08 -0.47 24.85
C ILE A 93 -9.23 -0.34 23.35
N SER A 94 -8.11 -0.44 22.62
CA SER A 94 -8.08 -0.42 21.16
C SER A 94 -8.88 -1.59 20.56
N ALA A 95 -9.41 -1.37 19.36
CA ALA A 95 -10.05 -2.43 18.59
C ALA A 95 -9.05 -3.57 18.32
N ARG A 96 -9.56 -4.80 18.31
CA ARG A 96 -8.78 -5.98 17.94
C ARG A 96 -9.36 -6.61 16.68
N TYR A 97 -8.48 -7.26 15.94
CA TYR A 97 -8.82 -7.94 14.70
C TYR A 97 -8.35 -9.40 14.76
N PRO A 98 -8.96 -10.26 15.59
CA PRO A 98 -8.55 -11.66 15.66
C PRO A 98 -8.71 -12.34 14.30
N VAL A 99 -7.68 -13.07 13.87
CA VAL A 99 -7.70 -13.90 12.66
C VAL A 99 -8.61 -15.10 12.90
N LEU A 100 -9.53 -15.33 11.97
CA LEU A 100 -10.41 -16.50 11.92
C LEU A 100 -9.91 -17.52 10.90
N ASP A 101 -9.44 -17.05 9.74
CA ASP A 101 -8.86 -17.87 8.69
C ASP A 101 -7.47 -17.34 8.30
N PRO A 102 -6.37 -18.05 8.64
CA PRO A 102 -5.01 -17.67 8.23
C PRO A 102 -4.66 -18.10 6.79
N GLY A 103 -5.57 -18.77 6.08
CA GLY A 103 -5.37 -19.28 4.73
C GLY A 103 -4.88 -18.24 3.73
N PRO A 104 -5.62 -17.13 3.51
CA PRO A 104 -5.25 -16.11 2.55
C PRO A 104 -3.89 -15.47 2.82
N GLU A 105 -3.58 -15.18 4.10
CA GLU A 105 -2.28 -14.62 4.47
C GLU A 105 -1.14 -15.62 4.20
N ARG A 106 -1.32 -16.88 4.59
CA ARG A 106 -0.31 -17.92 4.37
C ARG A 106 -0.01 -18.10 2.88
N GLU A 107 -1.04 -18.13 2.04
CA GLU A 107 -0.86 -18.28 0.59
C GLU A 107 -0.09 -17.09 0.00
N LEU A 108 -0.45 -15.86 0.37
CA LEU A 108 0.28 -14.67 -0.04
C LEU A 108 1.75 -14.73 0.38
N ARG A 109 2.03 -15.12 1.64
CA ARG A 109 3.40 -15.25 2.15
C ARG A 109 4.23 -16.27 1.39
N GLU A 110 3.65 -17.42 1.04
CA GLU A 110 4.36 -18.43 0.22
C GLU A 110 4.70 -17.89 -1.17
N ARG A 111 3.79 -17.15 -1.82
CA ARG A 111 4.09 -16.51 -3.11
C ARG A 111 5.19 -15.46 -2.99
N LEU A 112 5.13 -14.60 -1.97
CA LEU A 112 6.18 -13.61 -1.71
C LEU A 112 7.54 -14.28 -1.42
N ARG A 113 7.56 -15.40 -0.69
CA ARG A 113 8.77 -16.20 -0.49
C ARG A 113 9.31 -16.72 -1.81
N ALA A 114 8.46 -17.23 -2.69
CA ALA A 114 8.87 -17.70 -4.02
C ALA A 114 9.45 -16.55 -4.87
N VAL A 115 8.81 -15.38 -4.87
CA VAL A 115 9.30 -14.18 -5.57
C VAL A 115 10.67 -13.76 -5.05
N ILE A 116 10.85 -13.71 -3.73
CA ILE A 116 12.14 -13.41 -3.10
C ILE A 116 13.20 -14.45 -3.48
N ALA A 117 12.82 -15.72 -3.62
CA ALA A 117 13.70 -16.80 -4.06
C ALA A 117 14.00 -16.81 -5.57
N GLY A 118 13.40 -15.93 -6.37
CA GLY A 118 13.69 -15.79 -7.80
C GLY A 118 12.52 -16.08 -8.74
N ALA A 119 11.32 -16.38 -8.23
CA ALA A 119 10.14 -16.50 -9.07
C ALA A 119 9.73 -15.14 -9.67
N THR A 120 9.10 -15.17 -10.84
CA THR A 120 8.56 -13.98 -11.50
C THR A 120 7.36 -13.45 -10.70
N PRO A 121 7.38 -12.18 -10.26
CA PRO A 121 6.31 -11.55 -9.52
C PRO A 121 5.13 -11.19 -10.44
N ASP A 122 3.92 -11.18 -9.88
CA ASP A 122 2.84 -10.41 -10.48
C ASP A 122 2.93 -8.91 -10.14
N ALA A 123 2.07 -8.10 -10.75
CA ALA A 123 2.06 -6.65 -10.54
C ALA A 123 1.74 -6.25 -9.08
N HIS A 124 0.85 -6.97 -8.40
CA HIS A 124 0.45 -6.68 -7.03
C HIS A 124 1.56 -7.07 -6.03
N GLU A 125 2.25 -8.18 -6.28
CA GLU A 125 3.39 -8.65 -5.48
C GLU A 125 4.57 -7.67 -5.58
N ALA A 126 4.89 -7.20 -6.79
CA ALA A 126 5.93 -6.20 -7.00
C ALA A 126 5.60 -4.87 -6.30
N ILE A 127 4.35 -4.40 -6.40
CA ILE A 127 3.89 -3.20 -5.68
C ILE A 127 4.00 -3.38 -4.17
N LEU A 128 3.51 -4.50 -3.64
CA LEU A 128 3.54 -4.78 -2.20
C LEU A 128 4.97 -4.79 -1.67
N LEU A 129 5.89 -5.48 -2.34
CA LEU A 129 7.29 -5.52 -1.96
C LEU A 129 7.94 -4.14 -2.03
N SER A 130 7.69 -3.38 -3.09
CA SER A 130 8.20 -2.02 -3.24
C SER A 130 7.69 -1.06 -2.17
N LEU A 131 6.40 -1.16 -1.80
CA LEU A 131 5.80 -0.40 -0.70
C LEU A 131 6.42 -0.78 0.64
N LEU A 132 6.59 -2.07 0.93
CA LEU A 132 7.26 -2.53 2.15
C LEU A 132 8.70 -2.00 2.24
N LEU A 133 9.44 -2.00 1.13
CA LEU A 133 10.78 -1.44 1.06
C LEU A 133 10.77 0.09 1.23
N GLY A 134 9.86 0.79 0.56
CA GLY A 134 9.69 2.24 0.69
C GLY A 134 9.25 2.68 2.09
N MET A 135 8.64 1.81 2.88
CA MET A 135 8.29 2.10 4.27
C MET A 135 9.34 1.65 5.28
N ASP A 136 10.46 1.08 4.84
CA ASP A 136 11.46 0.43 5.70
C ASP A 136 10.85 -0.68 6.59
N LEU A 137 9.86 -1.40 6.05
CA LEU A 137 9.14 -2.49 6.73
C LEU A 137 9.52 -3.88 6.20
N ALA A 138 10.15 -3.97 5.03
CA ALA A 138 10.46 -5.24 4.37
C ALA A 138 11.17 -6.23 5.29
N GLN A 139 12.26 -5.82 5.96
CA GLN A 139 13.05 -6.68 6.84
C GLN A 139 12.29 -7.18 8.08
N TYR A 140 11.25 -6.47 8.50
CA TYR A 140 10.45 -6.82 9.69
C TYR A 140 9.27 -7.71 9.31
N VAL A 141 8.58 -7.37 8.23
CA VAL A 141 7.36 -8.08 7.77
C VAL A 141 7.72 -9.38 7.06
N LEU A 142 8.83 -9.39 6.31
CA LEU A 142 9.29 -10.52 5.48
C LEU A 142 10.37 -11.34 6.17
N LYS A 143 10.39 -11.35 7.51
CA LYS A 143 11.45 -12.00 8.30
C LYS A 143 11.52 -13.51 8.02
N GLU A 144 10.37 -14.13 7.80
CA GLU A 144 10.26 -15.58 7.52
C GLU A 144 10.48 -15.88 6.04
N GLU A 145 10.03 -14.99 5.16
CA GLU A 145 10.08 -15.13 3.71
C GLU A 145 11.50 -14.89 3.16
N LYS A 146 12.29 -14.00 3.79
CA LYS A 146 13.67 -13.73 3.37
C LYS A 146 14.65 -14.86 3.66
N GLY A 147 14.28 -15.83 4.51
CA GLY A 147 15.15 -16.94 4.90
C GLY A 147 16.52 -16.46 5.41
N SER A 148 17.59 -16.93 4.77
CA SER A 148 18.98 -16.60 5.11
C SER A 148 19.50 -15.29 4.51
N LEU A 149 18.71 -14.60 3.68
CA LEU A 149 19.18 -13.36 3.05
C LEU A 149 19.46 -12.27 4.08
N GLU A 150 20.58 -11.58 3.91
CA GLU A 150 20.87 -10.37 4.65
C GLU A 150 19.92 -9.24 4.24
N ASN A 151 19.74 -8.24 5.10
CA ASN A 151 18.82 -7.12 4.82
C ASN A 151 19.19 -6.36 3.53
N LYS A 152 20.49 -6.26 3.23
CA LYS A 152 20.98 -5.64 2.00
C LYS A 152 20.62 -6.45 0.75
N GLU A 153 20.70 -7.77 0.85
CA GLU A 153 20.35 -8.68 -0.24
C GLU A 153 18.85 -8.71 -0.49
N LEU A 154 18.04 -8.73 0.58
CA LEU A 154 16.59 -8.61 0.48
C LEU A 154 16.19 -7.30 -0.21
N LYS A 155 16.80 -6.18 0.20
CA LYS A 155 16.57 -4.88 -0.44
C LYS A 155 16.88 -4.93 -1.93
N ARG A 156 18.06 -5.44 -2.32
CA ARG A 156 18.46 -5.58 -3.73
C ARG A 156 17.44 -6.43 -4.50
N ARG A 157 17.01 -7.56 -3.95
CA ARG A 157 16.03 -8.43 -4.60
C ARG A 157 14.70 -7.73 -4.83
N ILE A 158 14.23 -6.95 -3.85
CA ILE A 158 12.98 -6.18 -4.00
C ILE A 158 13.14 -5.07 -5.06
N GLU A 159 14.29 -4.41 -5.13
CA GLU A 159 14.57 -3.41 -6.17
C GLU A 159 14.55 -4.05 -7.57
N GLU A 160 15.17 -5.22 -7.75
CA GLU A 160 15.12 -5.98 -9.02
C GLU A 160 13.70 -6.36 -9.44
N VAL A 161 12.87 -6.78 -8.48
CA VAL A 161 11.45 -7.08 -8.69
C VAL A 161 10.65 -5.83 -9.09
N SER A 162 11.06 -4.65 -8.62
CA SER A 162 10.35 -3.38 -8.81
C SER A 162 10.76 -2.62 -10.08
N ASP A 163 12.00 -2.79 -10.56
CA ASP A 163 12.62 -1.96 -11.60
C ASP A 163 12.36 -2.44 -13.04
N GLY A 164 11.23 -3.11 -13.29
CA GLY A 164 10.70 -3.26 -14.66
C GLY A 164 11.32 -4.33 -15.55
N GLY A 165 12.30 -5.10 -15.05
CA GLY A 165 12.86 -6.23 -15.81
C GLY A 165 11.86 -7.37 -16.02
N GLU A 166 10.97 -7.57 -15.04
CA GLU A 166 9.96 -8.65 -15.02
C GLU A 166 8.51 -8.13 -15.08
N ILE A 167 8.28 -6.83 -14.83
CA ILE A 167 6.97 -6.17 -14.85
C ILE A 167 6.95 -5.03 -15.89
N GLY A 168 5.82 -4.83 -16.59
CA GLY A 168 5.73 -3.85 -17.67
C GLY A 168 6.05 -2.41 -17.23
N ALA A 169 6.60 -1.58 -18.13
CA ALA A 169 7.09 -0.22 -17.83
C ALA A 169 6.04 0.70 -17.16
N ALA A 170 4.76 0.56 -17.52
CA ALA A 170 3.68 1.31 -16.90
C ALA A 170 3.50 0.96 -15.41
N VAL A 171 3.66 -0.32 -15.06
CA VAL A 171 3.59 -0.84 -13.68
C VAL A 171 4.81 -0.37 -12.88
N ALA A 172 6.01 -0.51 -13.44
CA ALA A 172 7.24 -0.03 -12.80
C ALA A 172 7.16 1.49 -12.47
N LYS A 173 6.64 2.28 -13.40
CA LYS A 173 6.41 3.71 -13.19
C LYS A 173 5.39 3.99 -12.09
N ALA A 174 4.25 3.28 -12.09
CA ALA A 174 3.24 3.38 -11.05
C ALA A 174 3.82 3.11 -9.65
N ILE A 175 4.65 2.07 -9.54
CA ILE A 175 5.38 1.71 -8.32
C ILE A 175 6.26 2.87 -7.85
N GLU A 176 7.09 3.42 -8.75
CA GLU A 176 8.02 4.49 -8.44
C GLU A 176 7.29 5.74 -7.90
N GLU A 177 6.23 6.18 -8.60
CA GLU A 177 5.47 7.37 -8.22
C GLU A 177 4.82 7.24 -6.83
N VAL A 178 4.21 6.09 -6.55
CA VAL A 178 3.59 5.82 -5.25
C VAL A 178 4.65 5.71 -4.16
N ARG A 179 5.74 4.97 -4.39
CA ARG A 179 6.85 4.85 -3.44
C ARG A 179 7.46 6.21 -3.10
N ALA A 180 7.73 7.04 -4.11
CA ALA A 180 8.27 8.38 -3.93
C ALA A 180 7.32 9.28 -3.12
N ALA A 181 6.00 9.19 -3.37
CA ALA A 181 5.02 9.97 -2.64
C ALA A 181 4.91 9.53 -1.16
N VAL A 182 4.96 8.23 -0.87
CA VAL A 182 4.99 7.69 0.50
C VAL A 182 6.25 8.16 1.23
N MET A 183 7.42 8.08 0.59
CA MET A 183 8.69 8.57 1.14
C MET A 183 8.66 10.07 1.45
N ALA A 184 8.15 10.89 0.52
CA ALA A 184 8.03 12.33 0.71
C ALA A 184 7.09 12.70 1.89
N ALA A 185 5.99 11.95 2.04
CA ALA A 185 5.07 12.11 3.16
C ALA A 185 5.75 11.76 4.51
N ALA A 186 6.55 10.69 4.55
CA ALA A 186 7.28 10.30 5.75
C ALA A 186 8.31 11.35 6.21
N ILE A 187 9.06 11.94 5.27
CA ILE A 187 10.04 13.02 5.57
C ILE A 187 9.33 14.25 6.14
N THR A 188 8.20 14.65 5.55
CA THR A 188 7.44 15.81 6.00
C THR A 188 6.94 15.63 7.45
N ALA A 189 6.45 14.44 7.79
CA ALA A 189 6.03 14.13 9.15
C ALA A 189 7.17 14.22 10.17
N ALA A 190 8.39 13.80 9.81
CA ALA A 190 9.57 13.90 10.68
C ALA A 190 9.97 15.36 10.97
N THR A 191 9.86 16.25 9.97
CA THR A 191 10.18 17.68 10.14
C THR A 191 9.19 18.44 11.01
N VAL A 192 7.90 18.09 10.96
CA VAL A 192 6.88 18.70 11.84
C VAL A 192 7.05 18.25 13.29
N GLY A 193 7.40 16.98 13.51
CA GLY A 193 7.68 16.45 14.84
C GLY A 193 8.85 17.15 15.54
N ALA A 194 9.92 17.45 14.79
CA ALA A 194 11.10 18.17 15.30
C ALA A 194 10.80 19.65 15.65
N ALA A 195 9.94 20.32 14.86
CA ALA A 195 9.56 21.71 15.10
C ALA A 195 8.58 21.88 16.29
N SER A 196 7.79 20.84 16.60
CA SER A 196 6.93 20.83 17.81
C SER A 196 7.66 20.46 19.10
N SER A 197 8.93 20.06 19.01
CA SER A 197 9.81 19.75 20.15
C SER A 197 10.86 20.84 20.44
N SER A 198 10.70 22.03 19.86
CA SER A 198 11.53 23.23 20.12
C SER A 198 10.73 24.31 20.83
#